data_AF-A0A0B1SLB5-F1
#
_entry.id   AF-A0A0B1SLB5-F1
#
_cell.length_a   1.000
_cell.length_b   1.000
_cell.length_c   1.000
_cell.angle_alpha   90.00
_cell.angle_beta   90.00
_cell.angle_gamma   90.00
#
_symmetry.space_group_name_H-M   'P 1'
#
loop_
_entity.id
_entity.type
_entity.pdbx_description
1 polymer ?
#
loop_
_entity_poly.entity_id
_entity_poly.type
_entity_poly.pdbx_seq_one_letter_code
_entity_poly.pdbx_strand_id
1 'polypeptide(L)'
;MTDRACIQSNGRIKTFLSDTDILSCCGKFCGNGCRGGYDIRAWEYITINGVCTGGPYGTKGVCKPYVFHPCGKHTGQIYYGECPAKSYETPKCSTLCQRGYGIPYKKDKVYGRRS
;
A
#
# COMPACT_ATOMS: atom_id res chain seq x y z
N MET A 1 -8.57 -0.31 5.46
CA MET A 1 -8.67 1.16 5.34
C MET A 1 -9.48 1.60 4.13
N THR A 2 -9.23 1.03 2.95
CA THR A 2 -9.95 1.31 1.69
C THR A 2 -11.48 1.35 1.84
N ASP A 3 -12.08 0.32 2.43
CA ASP A 3 -13.55 0.22 2.55
C ASP A 3 -14.13 1.39 3.36
N ARG A 4 -13.48 1.73 4.48
CA ARG A 4 -13.87 2.87 5.31
C ARG A 4 -13.68 4.20 4.55
N ALA A 5 -12.61 4.34 3.77
CA ALA A 5 -12.42 5.52 2.93
C ALA A 5 -13.54 5.67 1.89
N CYS A 6 -14.00 4.57 1.29
CA CYS A 6 -15.15 4.58 0.39
C CYS A 6 -16.44 5.01 1.12
N ILE A 7 -16.78 4.34 2.21
CA ILE A 7 -18.01 4.62 2.97
C ILE A 7 -18.03 6.06 3.49
N GLN A 8 -16.95 6.51 4.13
CA GLN A 8 -16.87 7.84 4.75
C GLN A 8 -16.77 8.98 3.71
N SER A 9 -16.39 8.67 2.48
CA SER A 9 -16.38 9.64 1.38
C SER A 9 -17.64 9.61 0.54
N ASN A 10 -18.70 8.90 0.99
CA ASN A 10 -19.93 8.67 0.24
C ASN A 10 -19.65 8.13 -1.17
N GLY A 11 -18.72 7.17 -1.26
CA GLY A 11 -18.33 6.52 -2.50
C GLY A 11 -17.47 7.38 -3.44
N ARG A 12 -16.96 8.54 -3.01
CA ARG A 12 -16.06 9.34 -3.85
C ARG A 12 -14.69 8.68 -4.02
N ILE A 13 -14.17 8.03 -2.97
CA ILE A 13 -12.91 7.28 -3.01
C ILE A 13 -13.24 5.81 -3.27
N LYS A 14 -12.98 5.33 -4.49
CA LYS A 14 -13.21 3.93 -4.91
C LYS A 14 -11.93 3.17 -5.28
N THR A 15 -10.78 3.71 -4.89
CA THR A 15 -9.47 3.13 -5.19
C THR A 15 -8.86 2.50 -3.96
N PHE A 16 -8.04 1.47 -4.15
CA PHE A 16 -7.26 0.90 -3.06
C PHE A 16 -6.25 1.91 -2.53
N LEU A 17 -6.02 1.85 -1.22
CA LEU A 17 -4.89 2.50 -0.57
C LEU A 17 -3.66 1.60 -0.68
N SER A 18 -2.48 2.19 -0.76
CA SER A 18 -1.24 1.46 -1.02
C SER A 18 -0.70 0.78 0.23
N ASP A 19 -0.68 -0.55 0.20
CA ASP A 19 0.02 -1.35 1.21
C ASP A 19 1.53 -1.12 1.15
N THR A 20 2.11 -0.90 -0.05
CA THR A 20 3.54 -0.59 -0.21
C THR A 20 3.92 0.73 0.43
N ASP A 21 3.04 1.73 0.39
CA ASP A 21 3.29 3.01 1.04
C ASP A 21 3.38 2.86 2.55
N ILE A 22 2.42 2.18 3.18
CA ILE A 22 2.45 1.92 4.64
C ILE A 22 3.67 1.07 5.00
N LEU A 23 3.87 -0.04 4.28
CA LEU A 23 4.95 -1.01 4.51
C LEU A 23 6.34 -0.35 4.49
N SER A 24 6.57 0.57 3.54
CA SER A 24 7.88 1.18 3.34
C SER A 24 8.07 2.49 4.09
N CYS A 25 7.02 3.30 4.26
CA CYS A 25 7.11 4.67 4.76
C CYS A 25 6.63 4.89 6.19
N CYS A 26 5.94 3.92 6.82
CA CYS A 26 5.66 4.02 8.25
C CYS A 26 6.92 3.79 9.11
N GLY A 27 7.85 2.96 8.62
CA GLY A 27 9.11 2.67 9.27
C GLY A 27 8.93 2.07 10.67
N LYS A 28 9.85 2.40 11.59
CA LYS A 28 9.89 1.84 12.95
C LYS A 28 8.61 2.10 13.75
N PHE A 29 7.84 3.14 13.41
CA PHE A 29 6.56 3.42 14.06
C PHE A 29 5.58 2.26 13.90
N CYS A 30 5.53 1.63 12.71
CA CYS A 30 4.72 0.44 12.47
C CYS A 30 5.48 -0.88 12.69
N GLY A 31 6.77 -0.85 13.05
CA GLY A 31 7.58 -2.05 13.27
C GLY A 31 8.67 -2.25 12.21
N ASN A 32 8.84 -3.49 11.74
CA ASN A 32 9.99 -3.93 10.94
C ASN A 32 9.61 -4.30 9.49
N GLY A 33 8.55 -3.71 8.95
CA GLY A 33 8.10 -3.90 7.57
C GLY A 33 7.81 -5.37 7.24
N CYS A 34 8.50 -5.94 6.25
CA CYS A 34 8.33 -7.34 5.83
C CYS A 34 8.69 -8.37 6.91
N ARG A 35 9.26 -7.94 8.04
CA ARG A 35 9.56 -8.78 9.20
C ARG A 35 8.53 -8.66 10.33
N GLY A 36 7.36 -8.10 10.03
CA GLY A 36 6.26 -7.93 10.98
C GLY A 36 6.12 -6.50 11.50
N GLY A 37 4.94 -6.19 12.03
CA GLY A 37 4.59 -4.85 12.49
C GLY A 37 3.35 -4.81 13.39
N TYR A 38 3.00 -3.61 13.81
CA TYR A 38 1.87 -3.31 14.68
C TYR A 38 0.70 -2.75 13.86
N ASP A 39 -0.40 -3.47 13.84
CA ASP A 39 -1.64 -3.14 13.13
C ASP A 39 -2.25 -1.81 13.59
N ILE A 40 -2.31 -1.55 14.90
CA ILE A 40 -2.85 -0.29 15.43
C ILE A 40 -2.05 0.93 14.95
N ARG A 41 -0.73 0.79 14.81
CA ARG A 41 0.15 1.86 14.33
C ARG A 41 -0.06 2.18 12.85
N ALA A 42 -0.48 1.20 12.05
CA ALA A 42 -0.85 1.45 10.65
C ALA A 42 -2.12 2.34 10.55
N TRP A 43 -3.10 2.11 11.43
CA TRP A 43 -4.30 2.97 11.52
C TRP A 43 -4.00 4.38 12.03
N GLU A 44 -3.06 4.51 12.96
CA GLU A 44 -2.57 5.83 13.39
C GLU A 44 -1.80 6.53 12.27
N TYR A 45 -0.95 5.80 11.53
CA TYR A 45 -0.16 6.35 10.43
C TYR A 45 -1.04 6.96 9.32
N ILE A 46 -2.10 6.27 8.88
CA ILE A 46 -3.02 6.85 7.88
C ILE A 46 -3.71 8.12 8.40
N THR A 47 -3.92 8.24 9.71
CA THR A 47 -4.54 9.43 10.32
C THR A 47 -3.56 10.61 10.36
N ILE A 48 -2.29 10.35 10.64
CA ILE A 48 -1.26 11.40 10.83
C ILE A 48 -0.58 11.78 9.50
N ASN A 49 -0.17 10.78 8.72
CA ASN A 49 0.66 10.94 7.53
C ASN A 49 -0.13 10.75 6.23
N GLY A 50 -1.25 10.04 6.30
CA GLY A 50 -2.01 9.63 5.12
C GLY A 50 -1.31 8.52 4.34
N VAL A 51 -2.05 7.90 3.42
CA VAL A 51 -1.60 6.80 2.56
C VAL A 51 -2.00 7.09 1.13
N CYS A 52 -1.09 6.97 0.17
CA CYS A 52 -1.43 7.21 -1.23
C CYS A 52 -2.22 6.05 -1.82
N THR A 53 -2.77 6.25 -3.02
CA THR A 53 -3.48 5.22 -3.75
C THR A 53 -2.53 4.10 -4.20
N GLY A 54 -3.05 2.89 -4.26
CA GLY A 54 -2.31 1.71 -4.66
C GLY A 54 -3.23 0.64 -5.23
N GLY A 55 -2.79 -0.61 -5.11
CA GLY A 55 -3.51 -1.77 -5.61
C GLY A 55 -2.58 -2.98 -5.70
N PRO A 56 -3.08 -4.11 -6.22
CA PRO A 56 -2.26 -5.29 -6.48
C PRO A 56 -1.04 -5.00 -7.33
N TYR A 57 -0.07 -5.92 -7.32
CA TYR A 57 1.11 -5.85 -8.17
C TYR A 57 0.73 -5.60 -9.64
N GLY A 58 1.47 -4.71 -10.30
CA GLY A 58 1.24 -4.34 -11.70
C GLY A 58 0.05 -3.41 -11.97
N THR A 59 -0.69 -2.98 -10.94
CA THR A 59 -1.81 -2.05 -11.11
C THR A 59 -1.32 -0.70 -11.67
N LYS A 60 -1.93 -0.27 -12.77
CA LYS A 60 -1.70 1.04 -13.41
C LYS A 60 -2.73 2.05 -12.91
N GLY A 61 -2.45 3.35 -13.09
CA GLY A 61 -3.40 4.41 -12.75
C GLY A 61 -3.56 4.67 -11.25
N VAL A 62 -2.61 4.22 -10.44
CA VAL A 62 -2.55 4.43 -8.98
C VAL A 62 -1.15 4.94 -8.60
N CYS A 63 -0.95 5.51 -7.41
CA CYS A 63 0.38 6.03 -7.06
C CYS A 63 1.40 4.92 -6.81
N LYS A 64 1.09 3.93 -5.95
CA LYS A 64 2.02 2.86 -5.56
C LYS A 64 1.33 1.49 -5.56
N PRO A 65 1.38 0.72 -6.65
CA PRO A 65 0.94 -0.68 -6.62
C PRO A 65 1.83 -1.50 -5.68
N TYR A 66 1.36 -2.68 -5.28
CA TYR A 66 2.14 -3.57 -4.44
C TYR A 66 3.45 -3.95 -5.14
N VAL A 67 4.56 -3.87 -4.41
CA VAL A 67 5.91 -3.99 -4.98
C VAL A 67 6.30 -5.42 -5.35
N PHE A 68 5.77 -6.42 -4.65
CA PHE A 68 6.12 -7.82 -4.86
C PHE A 68 5.10 -8.51 -5.75
N HIS A 69 5.55 -9.33 -6.68
CA HIS A 69 4.66 -10.14 -7.50
C HIS A 69 3.97 -11.21 -6.63
N PRO A 70 2.75 -11.65 -6.98
CA PRO A 70 2.16 -12.86 -6.41
C PRO A 70 3.10 -14.03 -6.64
N CYS A 71 3.18 -15.01 -5.74
CA CYS A 71 4.12 -16.12 -5.88
C CYS A 71 3.45 -17.47 -5.67
N GLY A 72 4.11 -18.52 -6.16
CA GLY A 72 3.64 -19.90 -6.06
C GLY A 72 2.65 -20.27 -7.17
N LYS A 73 2.34 -21.57 -7.25
CA LYS A 73 1.39 -22.13 -8.21
C LYS A 73 0.02 -22.26 -7.56
N HIS A 74 -0.94 -21.49 -8.05
CA HIS A 74 -2.33 -21.52 -7.62
C HIS A 74 -3.22 -21.81 -8.81
N THR A 75 -4.19 -22.71 -8.64
CA THR A 75 -5.10 -23.14 -9.72
C THR A 75 -5.84 -21.95 -10.31
N GLY A 76 -5.78 -21.78 -11.64
CA GLY A 76 -6.47 -20.70 -12.35
C GLY A 76 -5.83 -19.32 -12.23
N GLN A 77 -4.61 -19.22 -11.67
CA GLN A 77 -3.87 -17.95 -11.58
C GLN A 77 -2.60 -17.98 -12.44
N ILE A 78 -2.19 -16.79 -12.89
CA ILE A 78 -0.93 -16.60 -13.61
C ILE A 78 0.22 -16.92 -12.66
N TYR A 79 1.14 -17.77 -13.11
CA TYR A 79 2.37 -18.06 -12.38
C TYR A 79 3.41 -16.97 -12.65
N TYR A 80 3.75 -16.19 -11.62
CA TYR A 80 4.76 -15.13 -11.70
C TYR A 80 6.15 -15.58 -11.20
N GLY A 81 6.24 -16.75 -10.58
CA GLY A 81 7.48 -17.28 -10.01
C GLY A 81 7.28 -17.95 -8.66
N GLU A 82 8.33 -18.61 -8.19
CA GLU A 82 8.36 -19.23 -6.87
C GLU A 82 8.28 -18.18 -5.75
N CYS A 83 7.74 -18.61 -4.60
CA CYS A 83 7.79 -17.79 -3.40
C CYS A 83 9.21 -17.72 -2.85
N PRO A 84 9.59 -16.58 -2.24
CA PRO A 84 10.92 -16.46 -1.68
C PRO A 84 11.07 -17.44 -0.52
N ALA A 85 12.25 -18.08 -0.41
CA ALA A 85 12.53 -19.02 0.68
C ALA A 85 12.51 -18.36 2.08
N LYS A 86 12.65 -17.03 2.11
CA LYS A 86 12.57 -16.17 3.30
C LYS A 86 11.70 -14.95 2.97
N SER A 87 11.44 -14.10 3.96
CA SER A 87 10.74 -12.84 3.69
C SER A 87 11.53 -11.91 2.77
N TYR A 88 10.83 -11.15 1.93
CA TYR A 88 11.43 -10.08 1.13
C TYR A 88 12.03 -8.98 2.02
N GLU A 89 13.03 -8.25 1.49
CA GLU A 89 13.48 -7.02 2.14
C GLU A 89 12.41 -5.94 2.05
N THR A 90 12.22 -5.19 3.14
CA THR A 90 11.32 -4.04 3.14
C THR A 90 11.80 -3.01 2.13
N PRO A 91 10.97 -2.59 1.15
CA PRO A 91 11.37 -1.58 0.18
C PRO A 91 11.71 -0.26 0.88
N LYS A 92 12.64 0.51 0.31
CA LYS A 92 12.91 1.86 0.79
C LYS A 92 11.67 2.74 0.61
N CYS A 93 11.35 3.55 1.61
CA CYS A 93 10.34 4.58 1.47
C CYS A 93 10.70 5.50 0.30
N SER A 94 9.77 5.66 -0.63
CA SER A 94 9.89 6.59 -1.75
C SER A 94 8.73 7.55 -1.71
N THR A 95 8.98 8.84 -1.89
CA THR A 95 7.93 9.87 -1.97
C THR A 95 7.53 10.17 -3.41
N LEU A 96 7.74 9.20 -4.31
CA LEU A 96 7.36 9.26 -5.73
C LEU A 96 6.31 8.20 -6.07
N CYS A 97 5.38 8.55 -6.95
CA CYS A 97 4.44 7.62 -7.55
C CYS A 97 5.07 6.90 -8.75
N GLN A 98 4.43 5.84 -9.22
CA GLN A 98 4.85 5.14 -10.43
C GLN A 98 4.88 6.07 -11.65
N ARG A 99 5.79 5.77 -12.59
CA ARG A 99 5.94 6.56 -13.82
C ARG A 99 4.64 6.57 -14.61
N GLY A 100 4.26 7.74 -15.13
CA GLY A 100 3.04 7.93 -15.90
C GLY A 100 1.79 8.20 -15.04
N TYR A 101 1.89 8.14 -13.71
CA TYR A 101 0.82 8.59 -12.83
C TYR A 101 0.87 10.12 -12.65
N GLY A 102 -0.21 10.81 -13.02
CA GLY A 102 -0.25 12.28 -13.11
C GLY A 102 -0.42 13.02 -11.79
N ILE A 103 -0.79 12.33 -10.70
CA ILE A 103 -1.00 12.96 -9.39
C ILE A 103 0.27 12.82 -8.55
N PRO A 104 0.86 13.93 -8.05
CA PRO A 104 2.02 13.87 -7.17
C PRO A 104 1.72 13.12 -5.87
N TYR A 105 2.68 12.34 -5.37
CA TYR A 105 2.56 11.54 -4.14
C TYR A 105 1.91 12.27 -2.96
N LYS A 106 2.35 13.49 -2.65
CA LYS A 106 1.80 14.29 -1.55
C LYS A 106 0.33 14.66 -1.74
N LYS A 107 -0.12 14.86 -2.98
CA LYS A 107 -1.51 15.21 -3.32
C LYS A 107 -2.42 13.99 -3.40
N ASP A 108 -1.85 12.81 -3.54
CA ASP A 108 -2.58 11.54 -3.65
C ASP A 108 -2.87 10.88 -2.29
N LYS A 109 -2.39 11.49 -1.20
CA LYS A 109 -2.57 10.98 0.16
C LYS A 109 -4.03 11.05 0.60
N VAL A 110 -4.56 9.90 1.02
CA VAL A 110 -5.84 9.77 1.69
C VAL A 110 -5.59 9.68 3.20
N TYR A 111 -6.25 10.54 3.96
CA TYR A 111 -6.12 10.61 5.41
C TYR A 111 -7.30 9.93 6.10
N GLY A 112 -7.01 9.16 7.14
CA GLY A 112 -8.02 8.59 8.02
C GLY A 112 -8.66 9.67 8.88
N ARG A 113 -9.97 9.56 9.15
CA ARG A 113 -10.63 10.39 10.16
C ARG A 113 -10.58 9.69 11.50
N ARG A 114 -10.27 10.44 12.57
CA ARG A 114 -10.55 9.98 13.94
C ARG A 114 -12.07 9.90 14.10
N SER A 115 -12.54 8.74 14.52
CA SER A 115 -13.93 8.50 14.97
C SER A 115 -14.17 9.16 16.31
#